data_AF-A0A1G3QCW2-F1
#
_entry.id   AF-A0A1G3QCW2-F1
#
_cell.length_a   1.000
_cell.length_b   1.000
_cell.length_c   1.000
_cell.angle_alpha   90.00
_cell.angle_beta   90.00
_cell.angle_gamma   90.00
#
_symmetry.space_group_name_H-M   'P 1'
#
loop_
_entity.id
_entity.type
_entity.pdbx_description
1 polymer ?
#
loop_
_entity_poly.entity_id
_entity_poly.type
_entity_poly.pdbx_seq_one_letter_code
_entity_poly.pdbx_strand_id
1 'polypeptide(L)'
;MAKKSAGSKSSNRLRTSTEKKSTGMKKRPAKPKKQAKRKTSRKDKTLRDQLIGQVSALTATLDEESLKSLVQDAAILAHNERVLKDFAERKKRSGPPPPVVRAAIEEDTAGTYFIITLNGFRNFFAREEMRRLVNLCHGAESGAGAATRLYSWFERERLDVLKNSKIAGHADPSLPALWEMVVSTYKTKG
;
A
#
# COMPACT_ATOMS: atom_id res chain seq x y z
N MET A 1 -24.10 13.43 36.50
CA MET A 1 -23.58 14.12 37.71
C MET A 1 -22.16 13.64 38.00
N ALA A 2 -21.40 14.38 38.82
CA ALA A 2 -19.97 14.19 39.19
C ALA A 2 -19.57 12.74 39.57
N LYS A 3 -18.31 12.29 39.46
CA LYS A 3 -17.08 12.77 40.15
C LYS A 3 -15.81 12.27 39.40
N LYS A 4 -14.73 13.07 39.25
CA LYS A 4 -13.50 13.13 40.09
C LYS A 4 -12.87 11.74 40.37
N SER A 5 -11.62 11.36 40.04
CA SER A 5 -10.28 11.99 39.89
C SER A 5 -9.32 11.48 40.98
N ALA A 6 -8.09 11.09 40.61
CA ALA A 6 -6.97 10.64 41.48
C ALA A 6 -7.26 9.38 42.34
N GLY A 7 -6.29 8.56 42.75
CA GLY A 7 -4.83 8.67 42.70
C GLY A 7 -4.21 8.59 44.11
N SER A 8 -3.09 7.86 44.25
CA SER A 8 -2.23 7.74 45.46
C SER A 8 -2.63 6.74 46.58
N LYS A 9 -1.81 5.69 46.75
CA LYS A 9 -0.99 5.35 47.96
C LYS A 9 -0.39 3.93 47.82
N SER A 10 0.93 3.77 47.91
CA SER A 10 1.71 3.46 49.14
C SER A 10 1.47 2.02 49.62
N SER A 11 2.46 1.16 49.90
CA SER A 11 3.70 1.38 50.69
C SER A 11 4.75 0.27 50.38
N ASN A 12 6.07 0.53 50.32
CA ASN A 12 7.06 0.35 51.42
C ASN A 12 7.16 -1.14 51.87
N ARG A 13 8.24 -1.92 51.74
CA ARG A 13 9.59 -1.88 52.41
C ARG A 13 10.40 -3.15 51.96
N LEU A 14 11.69 -3.44 52.23
CA LEU A 14 12.86 -2.80 52.87
C LEU A 14 14.18 -3.51 52.40
N ARG A 15 15.32 -2.79 52.34
CA ARG A 15 16.78 -3.15 52.48
C ARG A 15 17.25 -4.62 52.28
N THR A 16 18.23 -4.97 51.43
CA THR A 16 19.67 -4.57 51.26
C THR A 16 20.66 -4.98 52.37
N SER A 17 21.64 -5.84 52.02
CA SER A 17 23.01 -5.88 52.59
C SER A 17 24.01 -6.46 51.56
N THR A 18 25.12 -5.74 51.31
CA THR A 18 26.35 -6.21 50.65
C THR A 18 27.35 -6.71 51.74
N GLU A 19 28.60 -7.20 51.57
CA GLU A 19 29.65 -6.96 50.55
C GLU A 19 30.95 -7.82 50.76
N LYS A 20 31.76 -8.06 49.70
CA LYS A 20 33.27 -8.17 49.66
C LYS A 20 34.02 -9.29 50.46
N LYS A 21 35.26 -9.76 50.14
CA LYS A 21 36.25 -9.61 49.02
C LYS A 21 37.37 -10.71 49.11
N SER A 22 38.29 -10.75 48.13
CA SER A 22 39.70 -11.26 48.15
C SER A 22 40.02 -12.61 47.46
N THR A 23 41.32 -12.94 47.32
CA THR A 23 42.03 -13.03 46.01
C THR A 23 43.32 -13.90 46.02
N GLY A 24 43.65 -14.62 44.93
CA GLY A 24 45.06 -14.90 44.51
C GLY A 24 45.50 -16.35 44.13
N MET A 25 46.47 -16.45 43.18
CA MET A 25 47.22 -17.65 42.71
C MET A 25 46.46 -18.76 41.92
N LYS A 26 47.01 -19.51 40.94
CA LYS A 26 48.34 -19.58 40.25
C LYS A 26 48.16 -20.13 38.79
N LYS A 27 49.21 -20.14 37.94
CA LYS A 27 49.13 -20.36 36.45
C LYS A 27 49.94 -21.58 35.92
N ARG A 28 49.50 -22.16 34.77
CA ARG A 28 50.20 -23.06 33.78
C ARG A 28 50.46 -24.55 34.14
N PRO A 29 50.68 -25.46 33.15
CA PRO A 29 50.38 -25.47 31.70
C PRO A 29 49.62 -26.76 31.21
N ALA A 30 49.53 -26.96 29.89
CA ALA A 30 48.57 -27.86 29.22
C ALA A 30 49.02 -29.32 28.95
N LYS A 31 48.03 -30.19 28.67
CA LYS A 31 48.16 -31.44 27.88
C LYS A 31 47.07 -31.49 26.80
N PRO A 32 47.40 -31.61 25.49
CA PRO A 32 46.39 -31.66 24.44
C PRO A 32 45.78 -33.05 24.33
N LYS A 33 44.48 -33.21 24.62
CA LYS A 33 43.75 -34.43 24.22
C LYS A 33 43.35 -34.33 22.75
N LYS A 34 43.72 -35.35 21.99
CA LYS A 34 43.60 -35.46 20.52
C LYS A 34 42.18 -35.11 20.03
N GLN A 35 42.12 -34.35 18.94
CA GLN A 35 40.88 -34.17 18.17
C GLN A 35 40.39 -35.51 17.63
N ALA A 36 39.33 -36.07 18.21
CA ALA A 36 38.56 -37.11 17.57
C ALA A 36 37.74 -36.46 16.42
N LYS A 37 38.19 -36.63 15.18
CA LYS A 37 37.43 -36.23 13.98
C LYS A 37 36.13 -37.04 13.89
N ARG A 38 35.05 -36.57 14.54
CA ARG A 38 33.69 -37.04 14.23
C ARG A 38 33.29 -36.50 12.86
N LYS A 39 33.56 -37.30 11.82
CA LYS A 39 32.85 -37.20 10.53
C LYS A 39 31.37 -37.43 10.79
N THR A 40 30.58 -36.36 10.89
CA THR A 40 29.20 -36.30 10.37
C THR A 40 28.85 -34.84 10.17
N SER A 41 29.15 -34.30 8.98
CA SER A 41 28.43 -33.14 8.48
C SER A 41 26.98 -33.57 8.22
N ARG A 42 26.12 -33.51 9.24
CA ARG A 42 24.69 -33.43 8.99
C ARG A 42 24.50 -32.16 8.17
N LYS A 43 24.20 -32.32 6.87
CA LYS A 43 23.59 -31.22 6.11
C LYS A 43 22.30 -30.90 6.84
N ASP A 44 22.19 -29.71 7.40
CA ASP A 44 20.93 -29.22 7.93
C ASP A 44 19.95 -29.18 6.75
N LYS A 45 18.99 -30.11 6.75
CA LYS A 45 17.98 -30.20 5.69
C LYS A 45 17.20 -28.91 5.71
N THR A 46 17.22 -28.17 4.59
CA THR A 46 16.48 -26.92 4.49
C THR A 46 14.98 -27.19 4.65
N LEU A 47 14.20 -26.19 5.04
CA LEU A 47 12.74 -26.32 5.14
C LEU A 47 12.14 -26.84 3.81
N ARG A 48 12.72 -26.44 2.67
CA ARG A 48 12.37 -26.93 1.34
C ARG A 48 12.62 -28.44 1.19
N ASP A 49 13.77 -28.93 1.63
CA ASP A 49 14.09 -30.38 1.57
C ASP A 49 13.17 -31.21 2.47
N GLN A 50 12.74 -30.65 3.60
CA GLN A 50 11.78 -31.28 4.51
C GLN A 50 10.39 -31.36 3.89
N LEU A 51 9.90 -30.27 3.28
CA LEU A 51 8.62 -30.22 2.58
C LEU A 51 8.59 -31.15 1.35
N ILE A 52 9.66 -31.18 0.54
CA ILE A 52 9.79 -32.14 -0.57
C ILE A 52 9.72 -33.58 -0.04
N GLY A 53 10.41 -33.87 1.08
CA GLY A 53 10.32 -35.17 1.74
C GLY A 53 8.89 -35.54 2.16
N GLN A 54 8.16 -34.61 2.79
CA GLN A 54 6.76 -34.80 3.20
C GLN A 54 5.84 -35.03 2.00
N VAL A 55 5.95 -34.21 0.94
CA VAL A 55 5.16 -34.40 -0.29
C VAL A 55 5.45 -35.78 -0.90
N SER A 56 6.72 -36.17 -1.01
CA SER A 56 7.08 -37.49 -1.58
C SER A 56 6.54 -38.67 -0.77
N ALA A 57 6.51 -38.56 0.56
CA ALA A 57 5.94 -39.58 1.44
C ALA A 57 4.41 -39.66 1.31
N LEU A 58 3.72 -38.52 1.21
CA LEU A 58 2.27 -38.48 1.01
C LEU A 58 1.88 -39.04 -0.37
N THR A 59 2.61 -38.68 -1.45
CA THR A 59 2.33 -39.20 -2.80
C THR A 59 2.50 -40.71 -2.91
N ALA A 60 3.30 -41.34 -2.04
CA ALA A 60 3.45 -42.80 -2.00
C ALA A 60 2.22 -43.53 -1.41
N THR A 61 1.28 -42.81 -0.79
CA THR A 61 0.05 -43.36 -0.21
C THR A 61 -1.24 -42.91 -0.93
N LEU A 62 -1.12 -42.07 -1.95
CA LEU A 62 -2.26 -41.58 -2.73
C LEU A 62 -2.60 -42.53 -3.89
N ASP A 63 -3.88 -42.55 -4.27
CA ASP A 63 -4.36 -43.24 -5.45
C ASP A 63 -4.20 -42.40 -6.73
N GLU A 64 -4.49 -42.99 -7.89
CA GLU A 64 -4.27 -42.36 -9.19
C GLU A 64 -5.13 -41.10 -9.41
N GLU A 65 -6.34 -41.05 -8.83
CA GLU A 65 -7.26 -39.90 -8.94
C GLU A 65 -6.81 -38.73 -8.06
N SER A 66 -6.37 -39.00 -6.83
CA SER A 66 -5.77 -37.98 -5.94
C SER A 66 -4.44 -37.46 -6.50
N LEU A 67 -3.63 -38.32 -7.11
CA LEU A 67 -2.37 -37.92 -7.77
C LEU A 67 -2.62 -37.02 -8.99
N LYS A 68 -3.64 -37.30 -9.81
CA LYS A 68 -4.06 -36.42 -10.92
C LYS A 68 -4.49 -35.04 -10.41
N SER A 69 -5.29 -35.02 -9.35
CA SER A 69 -5.77 -33.79 -8.70
C SER A 69 -4.60 -32.96 -8.16
N LEU A 70 -3.64 -33.59 -7.47
CA LEU A 70 -2.44 -32.94 -6.95
C LEU A 70 -1.55 -32.34 -8.05
N VAL A 71 -1.41 -33.02 -9.20
CA VAL A 71 -0.68 -32.48 -10.35
C VAL A 71 -1.38 -31.26 -10.96
N GLN A 72 -2.71 -31.29 -11.04
CA GLN A 72 -3.52 -30.16 -11.52
C GLN A 72 -3.39 -28.95 -10.57
N ASP A 73 -3.51 -29.14 -9.26
CA ASP A 73 -3.37 -28.07 -8.27
C ASP A 73 -1.96 -27.47 -8.27
N ALA A 74 -0.92 -28.30 -8.40
CA ALA A 74 0.46 -27.84 -8.54
C ALA A 74 0.68 -27.01 -9.81
N ALA A 75 0.04 -27.37 -10.93
CA ALA A 75 0.09 -26.60 -12.17
C ALA A 75 -0.64 -25.25 -12.05
N ILE A 76 -1.80 -25.22 -11.38
CA ILE A 76 -2.55 -23.99 -11.08
C ILE A 76 -1.70 -23.06 -10.20
N LEU A 77 -1.08 -23.58 -9.13
CA LEU A 77 -0.22 -22.82 -8.23
C LEU A 77 0.99 -22.22 -8.98
N ALA A 78 1.66 -23.02 -9.82
CA ALA A 78 2.79 -22.55 -10.62
C ALA A 78 2.40 -21.46 -11.63
N HIS A 79 1.20 -21.56 -12.23
CA HIS A 79 0.65 -20.52 -13.11
C HIS A 79 0.36 -19.23 -12.32
N ASN A 80 -0.30 -19.32 -11.18
CA ASN A 80 -0.61 -18.19 -10.32
C ASN A 80 0.66 -17.45 -9.86
N GLU A 81 1.69 -18.19 -9.43
CA GLU A 81 3.00 -17.62 -9.10
C GLU A 81 3.62 -16.85 -10.27
N ARG A 82 3.51 -17.38 -11.50
CA ARG A 82 4.03 -16.73 -12.70
C ARG A 82 3.28 -15.43 -13.00
N VAL A 83 1.94 -15.45 -12.99
CA VAL A 83 1.12 -14.25 -13.24
C VAL A 83 1.41 -13.17 -12.20
N LEU A 84 1.57 -13.53 -10.93
CA LEU A 84 1.94 -12.59 -9.87
C LEU A 84 3.35 -12.01 -10.04
N LYS A 85 4.33 -12.81 -10.47
CA LYS A 85 5.69 -12.34 -10.81
C LYS A 85 5.65 -11.38 -12.01
N ASP A 86 4.98 -11.75 -13.09
CA ASP A 86 4.83 -10.92 -14.29
C ASP A 86 4.11 -9.59 -13.98
N PHE A 87 3.08 -9.61 -13.11
CA PHE A 87 2.40 -8.40 -12.62
C PHE A 87 3.31 -7.53 -11.76
N ALA A 88 4.06 -8.12 -10.83
CA ALA A 88 5.02 -7.40 -9.98
C ALA A 88 6.17 -6.80 -10.79
N GLU A 89 6.64 -7.49 -11.83
CA GLU A 89 7.63 -6.96 -12.77
C GLU A 89 7.05 -5.83 -13.62
N ARG A 90 5.84 -5.97 -14.18
CA ARG A 90 5.16 -4.89 -14.89
C ARG A 90 5.01 -3.65 -14.00
N LYS A 91 4.64 -3.82 -12.72
CA LYS A 91 4.55 -2.75 -11.72
C LYS A 91 5.89 -2.13 -11.32
N LYS A 92 7.01 -2.85 -11.47
CA LYS A 92 8.38 -2.31 -11.31
C LYS A 92 8.90 -1.62 -12.57
N ARG A 93 8.43 -2.04 -13.75
CA ARG A 93 8.80 -1.50 -15.06
C ARG A 93 7.97 -0.28 -15.46
N SER A 94 6.74 -0.14 -14.95
CA SER A 94 6.11 1.17 -14.81
C SER A 94 6.99 2.00 -13.89
N GLY A 95 7.61 3.05 -14.43
CA GLY A 95 8.56 3.89 -13.71
C GLY A 95 7.93 4.68 -12.55
N PRO A 96 8.63 5.69 -12.01
CA PRO A 96 8.02 6.64 -11.07
C PRO A 96 6.68 7.12 -11.63
N PRO A 97 5.62 7.22 -10.81
CA PRO A 97 4.36 7.77 -11.28
C PRO A 97 4.64 9.14 -11.92
N PRO A 98 4.05 9.44 -13.10
CA PRO A 98 4.25 10.74 -13.72
C PRO A 98 3.90 11.84 -12.71
N PRO A 99 4.56 13.02 -12.78
CA PRO A 99 4.30 14.10 -11.85
C PRO A 99 2.80 14.35 -11.80
N VAL A 100 2.23 14.29 -10.60
CA VAL A 100 0.77 14.22 -10.41
C VAL A 100 0.14 15.48 -10.99
N VAL A 101 -0.39 15.35 -12.21
CA VAL A 101 -1.17 16.37 -12.90
C VAL A 101 -2.40 16.60 -12.03
N ARG A 102 -2.36 17.67 -11.23
CA ARG A 102 -3.41 18.01 -10.26
C ARG A 102 -4.72 18.21 -11.00
N ALA A 103 -4.66 19.04 -12.04
CA ALA A 103 -5.69 19.17 -13.05
C ALA A 103 -5.04 19.38 -14.43
N ALA A 104 -5.65 18.84 -15.49
CA ALA A 104 -5.47 19.26 -16.89
C ALA A 104 -6.80 19.13 -17.64
N ILE A 105 -7.02 19.94 -18.68
CA ILE A 105 -8.20 19.86 -19.56
C ILE A 105 -7.71 19.72 -21.00
N GLU A 106 -8.21 18.70 -21.69
CA GLU A 106 -8.01 18.50 -23.12
C GLU A 106 -9.36 18.61 -23.83
N GLU A 107 -9.41 19.36 -24.93
CA GLU A 107 -10.60 19.47 -25.78
C GLU A 107 -10.51 18.50 -26.96
N ASP A 108 -11.63 17.86 -27.29
CA ASP A 108 -11.76 17.17 -28.57
C ASP A 108 -11.71 18.16 -29.74
N THR A 109 -11.24 17.70 -30.90
CA THR A 109 -11.17 18.47 -32.16
C THR A 109 -12.51 19.10 -32.61
N ALA A 110 -13.65 18.51 -32.22
CA ALA A 110 -14.98 19.07 -32.49
C ALA A 110 -15.61 19.78 -31.27
N GLY A 111 -14.93 19.82 -30.13
CA GLY A 111 -15.42 20.36 -28.86
C GLY A 111 -16.66 19.64 -28.32
N THR A 112 -16.87 18.38 -28.71
CA THR A 112 -18.07 17.60 -28.36
C THR A 112 -17.97 17.03 -26.95
N TYR A 113 -16.77 16.57 -26.59
CA TYR A 113 -16.41 16.08 -25.27
C TYR A 113 -15.10 16.74 -24.81
N PHE A 114 -14.92 16.75 -23.49
CA PHE A 114 -13.78 17.33 -22.79
C PHE A 114 -13.18 16.23 -21.92
N ILE A 115 -11.85 16.16 -21.85
CA ILE A 115 -11.15 15.20 -21.00
C ILE A 115 -10.49 15.98 -19.86
N ILE A 116 -11.04 15.84 -18.66
CA ILE A 116 -10.50 16.46 -17.46
C ILE A 116 -9.66 15.42 -16.73
N THR A 117 -8.36 15.66 -16.66
CA THR A 117 -7.43 14.84 -15.89
C THR A 117 -7.35 15.38 -14.47
N LEU A 118 -7.69 14.57 -13.46
CA LEU A 118 -7.59 14.94 -12.03
C LEU A 118 -6.74 13.91 -11.29
N ASN A 119 -5.73 14.37 -10.55
CA ASN A 119 -4.74 13.50 -9.88
C ASN A 119 -4.13 12.43 -10.82
N GLY A 120 -3.97 12.75 -12.12
CA GLY A 120 -3.50 11.84 -13.16
C GLY A 120 -4.55 10.88 -13.76
N PHE A 121 -5.82 10.94 -13.34
CA PHE A 121 -6.92 10.13 -13.87
C PHE A 121 -7.74 10.93 -14.87
N ARG A 122 -7.87 10.41 -16.11
CA ARG A 122 -8.66 11.03 -17.19
C ARG A 122 -10.14 10.72 -16.99
N ASN A 123 -10.96 11.76 -16.94
CA ASN A 123 -12.42 11.69 -16.82
C ASN A 123 -13.06 12.40 -18.03
N PHE A 124 -14.05 11.77 -18.65
CA PHE A 124 -14.76 12.34 -19.79
C PHE A 124 -15.96 13.16 -19.33
N PHE A 125 -16.17 14.30 -19.99
CA PHE A 125 -17.27 15.23 -19.77
C PHE A 125 -17.91 15.62 -21.10
N ALA A 126 -19.23 15.58 -21.18
CA ALA A 126 -19.99 16.14 -22.29
C ALA A 126 -19.98 17.69 -22.23
N ARG A 127 -20.21 18.33 -23.38
CA ARG A 127 -20.28 19.81 -23.49
C ARG A 127 -21.20 20.47 -22.45
N GLU A 128 -22.36 19.89 -22.14
CA GLU A 128 -23.28 20.46 -21.14
C GLU A 128 -22.77 20.33 -19.70
N GLU A 129 -22.07 19.25 -19.37
CA GLU A 129 -21.40 19.10 -18.07
C GLU A 129 -20.27 20.13 -17.94
N MET A 130 -19.49 20.33 -19.00
CA MET A 130 -18.42 21.32 -19.03
C MET A 130 -18.96 22.74 -18.83
N ARG A 131 -20.10 23.10 -19.45
CA ARG A 131 -20.78 24.39 -19.19
C ARG A 131 -21.20 24.56 -17.74
N ARG A 132 -21.80 23.51 -17.13
CA ARG A 132 -22.18 23.53 -15.71
C ARG A 132 -20.95 23.74 -14.82
N LEU A 133 -19.84 23.06 -15.13
CA LEU A 133 -18.58 23.16 -14.41
C LEU A 133 -17.95 24.56 -14.53
N VAL A 134 -17.92 25.14 -15.74
CA VAL A 134 -17.49 26.53 -16.00
C VAL A 134 -18.33 27.52 -15.18
N ASN A 135 -19.66 27.41 -15.22
CA ASN A 135 -20.56 28.30 -14.45
C ASN A 135 -20.33 28.16 -12.93
N LEU A 136 -20.10 26.94 -12.43
CA LEU A 136 -19.83 26.68 -11.02
C LEU A 136 -18.50 27.29 -10.56
N CYS A 137 -17.48 27.24 -11.42
CA CYS A 137 -16.17 27.83 -11.19
C CYS A 137 -16.23 29.37 -11.17
N HIS A 138 -16.88 30.00 -12.15
CA HIS A 138 -17.02 31.46 -12.23
C HIS A 138 -17.91 32.05 -11.13
N GLY A 139 -18.86 31.28 -10.60
CA GLY A 139 -19.63 31.72 -9.44
C GLY A 139 -18.85 31.80 -8.13
N ALA A 140 -17.62 31.27 -8.05
CA ALA A 140 -16.84 31.15 -6.83
C ALA A 140 -15.71 32.18 -6.73
N GLU A 141 -15.70 32.97 -5.65
CA GLU A 141 -14.75 34.05 -5.41
C GLU A 141 -13.34 33.59 -4.98
N SER A 142 -13.19 32.32 -4.59
CA SER A 142 -11.91 31.76 -4.12
C SER A 142 -11.79 30.27 -4.43
N GLY A 143 -10.56 29.78 -4.59
CA GLY A 143 -10.28 28.37 -4.87
C GLY A 143 -10.79 27.41 -3.79
N ALA A 144 -10.81 27.83 -2.52
CA ALA A 144 -11.40 27.04 -1.44
C ALA A 144 -12.94 26.95 -1.55
N GLY A 145 -13.61 28.07 -1.86
CA GLY A 145 -15.05 28.08 -2.12
C GLY A 145 -15.42 27.29 -3.38
N ALA A 146 -14.60 27.38 -4.43
CA ALA A 146 -14.74 26.61 -5.65
C ALA A 146 -14.58 25.11 -5.40
N ALA A 147 -13.56 24.70 -4.62
CA ALA A 147 -13.30 23.29 -4.31
C ALA A 147 -14.46 22.64 -3.56
N THR A 148 -15.06 23.31 -2.57
CA THR A 148 -16.28 22.83 -1.89
C THR A 148 -17.45 22.65 -2.86
N ARG A 149 -17.69 23.64 -3.73
CA ARG A 149 -18.79 23.57 -4.71
C ARG A 149 -18.58 22.49 -5.76
N LEU A 150 -17.37 22.40 -6.32
CA LEU A 150 -16.96 21.34 -7.26
C LEU A 150 -17.12 19.96 -6.63
N TYR A 151 -16.66 19.77 -5.39
CA TYR A 151 -16.81 18.50 -4.68
C TYR A 151 -18.29 18.12 -4.51
N SER A 152 -19.15 19.01 -4.01
CA SER A 152 -20.59 18.74 -3.86
C SER A 152 -21.31 18.51 -5.20
N TRP A 153 -20.85 19.14 -6.28
CA TRP A 153 -21.39 18.90 -7.63
C TRP A 153 -20.97 17.53 -8.17
N PHE A 154 -19.69 17.17 -8.05
CA PHE A 154 -19.21 15.83 -8.41
C PHE A 154 -19.89 14.75 -7.56
N GLU A 155 -20.07 14.96 -6.25
CA GLU A 155 -20.74 14.01 -5.36
C GLU A 155 -22.18 13.69 -5.80
N ARG A 156 -22.90 14.69 -6.34
CA ARG A 156 -24.28 14.54 -6.81
C ARG A 156 -24.41 14.01 -8.24
N GLU A 157 -23.64 14.55 -9.18
CA GLU A 157 -23.82 14.26 -10.62
C GLU A 157 -22.81 13.23 -11.16
N ARG A 158 -21.60 13.16 -10.56
CA ARG A 158 -20.41 12.50 -11.12
C ARG A 158 -19.55 11.84 -10.04
N LEU A 159 -20.17 11.01 -9.20
CA LEU A 159 -19.50 10.30 -8.10
C LEU A 159 -18.42 9.32 -8.60
N ASP A 160 -18.50 8.91 -9.87
CA ASP A 160 -17.46 8.19 -10.59
C ASP A 160 -16.14 8.97 -10.62
N VAL A 161 -16.20 10.29 -10.87
CA VAL A 161 -15.01 11.16 -10.99
C VAL A 161 -14.26 11.23 -9.68
N LEU A 162 -14.97 11.38 -8.55
CA LEU A 162 -14.34 11.40 -7.22
C LEU A 162 -13.65 10.07 -6.91
N LYS A 163 -14.33 8.95 -7.15
CA LYS A 163 -13.82 7.60 -6.89
C LYS A 163 -12.61 7.26 -7.77
N ASN A 164 -12.71 7.53 -9.08
CA ASN A 164 -11.64 7.25 -10.04
C ASN A 164 -10.41 8.12 -9.76
N SER A 165 -10.62 9.41 -9.49
CA SER A 165 -9.55 10.40 -9.26
C SER A 165 -9.00 10.41 -7.82
N LYS A 166 -9.51 9.50 -6.96
CA LYS A 166 -9.14 9.34 -5.54
C LYS A 166 -9.33 10.61 -4.69
N ILE A 167 -10.30 11.45 -5.06
CA ILE A 167 -10.61 12.69 -4.36
C ILE A 167 -11.49 12.33 -3.15
N ALA A 168 -10.91 12.42 -1.96
CA ALA A 168 -11.57 12.01 -0.71
C ALA A 168 -12.39 13.13 -0.03
N GLY A 169 -12.29 14.38 -0.51
CA GLY A 169 -12.99 15.51 0.08
C GLY A 169 -12.71 16.85 -0.62
N HIS A 170 -13.44 17.88 -0.23
CA HIS A 170 -13.34 19.25 -0.74
C HIS A 170 -11.98 19.93 -0.52
N ALA A 171 -11.11 19.37 0.33
CA ALA A 171 -9.76 19.89 0.58
C ALA A 171 -8.68 19.32 -0.38
N ASP A 172 -9.06 18.49 -1.36
CA ASP A 172 -8.12 17.91 -2.32
C ASP A 172 -7.53 18.99 -3.26
N PRO A 173 -6.20 19.05 -3.45
CA PRO A 173 -5.53 20.09 -4.24
C PRO A 173 -5.81 20.00 -5.75
N SER A 174 -6.42 18.93 -6.27
CA SER A 174 -6.88 18.85 -7.67
C SER A 174 -8.05 19.80 -7.96
N LEU A 175 -8.93 20.03 -6.98
CA LEU A 175 -10.14 20.85 -7.13
C LEU A 175 -9.86 22.36 -7.32
N PRO A 176 -9.02 23.03 -6.50
CA PRO A 176 -8.67 24.43 -6.77
C PRO A 176 -7.78 24.58 -8.02
N ALA A 177 -6.95 23.58 -8.34
CA ALA A 177 -6.17 23.58 -9.59
C ALA A 177 -7.08 23.47 -10.83
N LEU A 178 -8.15 22.68 -10.76
CA LEU A 178 -9.17 22.61 -11.80
C LEU A 178 -9.87 23.97 -11.96
N TRP A 179 -10.29 24.58 -10.85
CA TRP A 179 -10.92 25.90 -10.87
C TRP A 179 -10.04 26.97 -11.55
N GLU A 180 -8.76 27.04 -11.18
CA GLU A 180 -7.80 28.00 -11.74
C GLU A 180 -7.70 27.89 -13.27
N MET A 181 -7.50 26.67 -13.79
CA MET A 181 -7.48 26.44 -15.25
C MET A 181 -8.82 26.77 -15.93
N VAL A 182 -9.94 26.44 -15.29
CA VAL A 182 -11.27 26.66 -15.88
C VAL A 182 -11.53 28.16 -16.02
N VAL A 183 -11.20 28.95 -15.00
CA VAL A 183 -11.37 30.41 -14.99
C VAL A 183 -10.39 31.10 -15.94
N SER A 184 -9.16 30.60 -16.07
CA SER A 184 -8.18 31.16 -17.01
C SER A 184 -8.49 30.85 -18.49
N THR A 185 -9.03 29.66 -18.78
CA THR A 185 -9.23 29.18 -20.16
C THR A 185 -10.63 29.52 -20.70
N TYR A 186 -11.68 29.36 -19.90
CA TYR A 186 -13.07 29.49 -20.36
C TYR A 186 -13.72 30.74 -19.78
N LYS A 187 -14.36 31.53 -20.64
CA LYS A 187 -15.22 32.64 -20.23
C LYS A 187 -16.68 32.20 -20.27
N THR A 188 -17.45 32.56 -19.24
CA THR A 188 -18.89 32.55 -19.34
C THR A 188 -19.35 33.57 -20.39
N LYS A 189 -20.23 33.16 -21.31
CA LYS A 189 -21.10 34.12 -21.99
C LYS A 189 -22.27 34.39 -21.04
N GLY A 190 -22.45 35.65 -20.68
CA GLY A 190 -23.69 36.13 -20.06
C GLY A 190 -24.85 36.08 -21.03
#